data_AF-A0A926DGT9-F1
#
_entry.id   AF-A0A926DGT9-F1
#
_cell.length_a   1.000
_cell.length_b   1.000
_cell.length_c   1.000
_cell.angle_alpha   90.00
_cell.angle_beta   90.00
_cell.angle_gamma   90.00
#
_symmetry.space_group_name_H-M   'P 1'
#
loop_
_entity.id
_entity.type
_entity.pdbx_description
1 polymer ?
#
loop_
_entity_poly.entity_id
_entity_poly.type
_entity_poly.pdbx_seq_one_letter_code
_entity_poly.pdbx_strand_id
1 'polypeptide(L)'
;MDVFSGESIVQLFSVIIGVYALYSGIKGDGGAYKNSYPKELQEPIRKILRVTYLIFGVIMTVGGVLDYLKVFGEAANEWVVWCYTGLGLIVFVVYWIIIKVKFGKQMK
;
A
#
# COMPACT_ATOMS: atom_id res chain seq x y z
N MET A 1 0.28 -24.09 15.47
CA MET A 1 0.51 -22.69 15.07
C MET A 1 -0.41 -21.85 15.93
N ASP A 2 0.14 -21.09 16.88
CA ASP A 2 -0.66 -20.12 17.62
C ASP A 2 -1.00 -18.98 16.67
N VAL A 3 -2.28 -18.92 16.27
CA VAL A 3 -2.84 -17.90 15.37
C VAL A 3 -2.86 -16.50 16.03
N PHE A 4 -2.52 -16.42 17.31
CA PHE A 4 -2.58 -15.21 18.13
C PHE A 4 -1.22 -14.76 18.66
N SER A 5 -0.11 -15.21 18.07
CA SER A 5 1.20 -14.62 18.34
C SER A 5 1.29 -13.21 17.72
N GLY A 6 2.10 -12.31 18.29
CA GLY A 6 2.26 -10.94 17.77
C GLY A 6 2.67 -10.88 16.29
N GLU A 7 3.49 -11.84 15.83
CA GLU A 7 3.91 -11.93 14.42
C GLU A 7 2.78 -12.35 13.49
N SER A 8 1.98 -13.35 13.86
CA SER A 8 0.86 -13.82 13.04
C SER A 8 -0.23 -12.75 12.87
N ILE A 9 -0.39 -11.89 13.88
CA ILE A 9 -1.26 -10.72 13.81
C ILE A 9 -0.74 -9.71 12.77
N VAL A 10 0.54 -9.38 12.79
CA VAL A 10 1.15 -8.44 11.82
C VAL A 10 1.03 -8.96 10.39
N GLN A 11 1.31 -10.24 10.16
CA GLN A 11 1.17 -10.89 8.85
C GLN A 11 -0.27 -10.80 8.33
N LEU A 12 -1.24 -11.15 9.17
CA LEU A 12 -2.65 -11.10 8.80
C LEU A 12 -3.10 -9.66 8.50
N PHE A 13 -2.67 -8.69 9.31
CA PHE A 13 -2.96 -7.28 9.06
C PHE A 13 -2.34 -6.79 7.75
N SER A 14 -1.11 -7.19 7.41
CA SER A 14 -0.48 -6.85 6.13
C SER A 14 -1.33 -7.33 4.94
N VAL A 15 -1.86 -8.55 5.01
CA VAL A 15 -2.75 -9.09 3.97
C VAL A 15 -4.06 -8.31 3.91
N ILE A 16 -4.71 -8.06 5.06
CA ILE A 16 -5.98 -7.32 5.12
C ILE A 16 -5.82 -5.90 4.55
N ILE A 17 -4.76 -5.20 4.93
CA ILE A 17 -4.43 -3.86 4.43
C ILE A 17 -4.19 -3.91 2.93
N GLY A 18 -3.45 -4.91 2.44
CA GLY A 18 -3.20 -5.12 1.03
C GLY A 18 -4.49 -5.31 0.22
N VAL A 19 -5.37 -6.21 0.67
CA VAL A 19 -6.67 -6.47 0.02
C VAL A 19 -7.56 -5.24 0.05
N TYR A 20 -7.61 -4.51 1.17
CA TYR A 20 -8.38 -3.27 1.27
C TYR A 20 -7.84 -2.18 0.33
N ALA A 21 -6.51 -2.07 0.19
CA ALA A 21 -5.88 -1.16 -0.75
C ALA A 21 -6.19 -1.53 -2.20
N LEU A 22 -6.16 -2.83 -2.55
CA LEU A 22 -6.58 -3.32 -3.87
C LEU A 22 -8.03 -2.95 -4.16
N TYR A 23 -8.94 -3.25 -3.22
CA TYR A 23 -10.36 -2.92 -3.36
C TYR A 23 -10.57 -1.42 -3.58
N SER A 24 -9.91 -0.59 -2.77
CA SER A 24 -9.99 0.87 -2.88
C SER A 24 -9.37 1.39 -4.19
N GLY A 25 -8.29 0.76 -4.68
CA GLY A 25 -7.65 1.04 -5.95
C GLY A 25 -8.55 0.74 -7.15
N ILE A 26 -9.17 -0.45 -7.17
CA ILE A 26 -10.11 -0.89 -8.21
C ILE A 26 -11.34 0.03 -8.22
N LYS A 27 -11.96 0.24 -7.06
CA LYS A 27 -13.16 1.07 -6.94
C LYS A 27 -12.87 2.54 -7.21
N GLY A 28 -11.67 3.03 -6.89
CA GLY A 28 -11.32 4.46 -6.94
C GLY A 28 -12.08 5.32 -5.95
N ASP A 29 -12.44 4.71 -4.83
CA ASP A 29 -13.28 5.31 -3.81
C ASP A 29 -12.74 4.90 -2.44
N GLY A 30 -13.09 5.65 -1.41
CA GLY A 30 -12.60 5.47 -0.05
C GLY A 30 -12.09 6.76 0.59
N GLY A 31 -11.69 6.68 1.85
CA GLY A 31 -11.25 7.83 2.64
C GLY A 31 -10.13 8.64 1.98
N ALA A 32 -9.15 7.98 1.36
CA ALA A 32 -8.03 8.64 0.70
C ALA A 32 -8.39 9.41 -0.59
N TYR A 33 -9.55 9.12 -1.19
CA TYR A 33 -10.04 9.81 -2.40
C TYR A 33 -10.84 11.07 -2.08
N LYS A 34 -11.22 11.26 -0.81
CA LYS A 34 -11.81 12.48 -0.29
C LYS A 34 -10.67 13.47 -0.02
N ASN A 35 -10.45 14.39 -0.95
CA ASN A 35 -9.41 15.41 -0.83
C ASN A 35 -9.98 16.81 -1.10
N SER A 36 -9.33 17.82 -0.54
CA SER A 36 -9.70 19.23 -0.70
C SER A 36 -8.91 19.91 -1.83
N TYR A 37 -8.36 19.13 -2.77
CA TYR A 37 -7.60 19.70 -3.89
C TYR A 37 -8.51 20.51 -4.82
N PRO A 38 -7.97 21.48 -5.57
CA PRO A 38 -8.71 22.18 -6.62
C PRO A 38 -9.37 21.18 -7.58
N LYS A 39 -10.62 21.45 -8.00
CA LYS A 39 -11.45 20.52 -8.80
C LYS A 39 -10.72 19.96 -10.02
N GLU A 40 -9.94 20.80 -10.70
CA GLU A 40 -9.16 20.47 -11.89
C GLU A 40 -8.06 19.43 -11.64
N LEU A 41 -7.57 19.34 -10.40
CA LEU A 41 -6.49 18.43 -10.00
C LEU A 41 -7.01 17.15 -9.33
N GLN A 42 -8.26 17.13 -8.87
CA GLN A 42 -8.80 15.97 -8.16
C GLN A 42 -8.77 14.72 -9.04
N GLU A 43 -9.28 14.78 -10.28
CA GLU A 43 -9.33 13.62 -11.16
C GLU A 43 -7.93 13.06 -11.53
N PRO A 44 -6.94 13.87 -11.96
CA PRO A 44 -5.61 13.33 -12.26
C PRO A 44 -4.91 12.79 -11.01
N ILE A 45 -5.06 13.43 -9.85
CA ILE A 45 -4.49 12.93 -8.58
C ILE A 45 -5.15 11.60 -8.18
N ARG A 46 -6.48 11.47 -8.35
CA ARG A 46 -7.20 10.22 -8.07
C ARG A 46 -6.74 9.08 -8.97
N LYS A 47 -6.44 9.33 -10.25
CA LYS A 47 -5.89 8.31 -11.17
C LYS A 47 -4.54 7.79 -10.68
N ILE A 48 -3.65 8.69 -10.23
CA ILE A 48 -2.35 8.30 -9.68
C ILE A 48 -2.55 7.52 -8.38
N LEU A 49 -3.42 8.01 -7.48
CA LEU A 49 -3.72 7.34 -6.22
C LEU A 49 -4.26 5.92 -6.43
N ARG A 50 -5.13 5.71 -7.43
CA ARG A 50 -5.60 4.36 -7.82
C ARG A 50 -4.44 3.43 -8.15
N VAL A 51 -3.53 3.86 -9.02
CA VAL A 51 -2.37 3.05 -9.41
C VAL A 51 -1.46 2.79 -8.22
N THR A 52 -1.21 3.80 -7.38
CA THR A 52 -0.45 3.65 -6.13
C THR A 52 -1.07 2.61 -5.21
N TYR A 53 -2.40 2.66 -5.01
CA TYR A 53 -3.13 1.71 -4.17
C TYR A 53 -3.12 0.29 -4.74
N LEU A 54 -3.21 0.14 -6.06
CA LEU A 54 -3.09 -1.16 -6.71
C LEU A 54 -1.70 -1.76 -6.50
N ILE A 55 -0.63 -0.99 -6.76
CA ILE A 55 0.76 -1.47 -6.58
C ILE A 55 1.02 -1.81 -5.11
N PHE A 56 0.67 -0.89 -4.19
CA PHE A 56 0.82 -1.12 -2.76
C PHE A 56 0.02 -2.33 -2.29
N GLY A 57 -1.23 -2.44 -2.74
CA GLY A 57 -2.10 -3.55 -2.40
C GLY A 57 -1.56 -4.91 -2.85
N VAL A 58 -1.00 -5.00 -4.07
CA VAL A 58 -0.34 -6.22 -4.55
C VAL A 58 0.86 -6.57 -3.66
N ILE A 59 1.74 -5.60 -3.38
CA ILE A 59 2.96 -5.83 -2.58
C ILE A 59 2.60 -6.34 -1.18
N MET A 60 1.67 -5.69 -0.50
CA MET A 60 1.28 -6.06 0.86
C MET A 60 0.53 -7.40 0.91
N THR A 61 -0.34 -7.66 -0.07
CA THR A 61 -1.09 -8.93 -0.14
C THR A 61 -0.16 -10.09 -0.43
N VAL A 62 0.65 -10.00 -1.49
CA VAL A 62 1.56 -11.07 -1.90
C VAL A 62 2.65 -11.25 -0.84
N GLY A 63 3.25 -10.17 -0.36
CA GLY A 63 4.26 -10.21 0.71
C GLY A 63 3.72 -10.85 1.98
N GLY A 64 2.55 -10.40 2.46
CA GLY A 64 1.92 -10.96 3.65
C GLY A 64 1.50 -12.43 3.51
N VAL A 65 1.04 -12.86 2.33
CA VAL A 65 0.71 -14.28 2.06
C VAL A 65 1.98 -15.15 2.04
N LEU A 66 3.04 -14.70 1.37
CA LEU A 66 4.32 -15.44 1.31
C LEU A 66 4.95 -15.58 2.70
N ASP A 67 4.85 -14.54 3.51
CA ASP A 67 5.31 -14.49 4.91
C ASP A 67 4.46 -15.41 5.81
N TYR A 68 3.13 -15.34 5.70
CA TYR A 68 2.22 -16.23 6.44
C TYR A 68 2.44 -17.72 6.13
N LEU A 69 2.68 -18.04 4.86
CA LEU A 69 2.97 -19.41 4.41
C LEU A 69 4.43 -19.83 4.68
N LYS A 70 5.25 -18.94 5.24
CA LYS A 70 6.68 -19.16 5.52
C LYS A 70 7.45 -19.71 4.30
N VAL A 71 7.15 -19.21 3.10
CA VAL A 71 7.69 -19.75 1.83
C VAL A 71 9.21 -19.73 1.77
N PHE A 72 9.86 -18.77 2.45
CA PHE A 72 11.31 -18.61 2.49
C PHE A 72 11.98 -19.22 3.73
N GLY A 73 11.21 -19.91 4.58
CA GLY A 73 11.69 -20.50 5.84
C GLY A 73 11.83 -19.49 6.99
N GLU A 74 11.92 -20.00 8.22
CA GLU A 74 11.88 -19.17 9.44
C GLU A 74 13.08 -18.22 9.57
N ALA A 75 14.27 -18.62 9.09
CA ALA A 75 15.47 -17.79 9.15
C ALA A 75 15.40 -16.53 8.26
N ALA A 76 14.55 -16.52 7.24
CA ALA A 76 14.39 -15.39 6.32
C ALA A 76 13.18 -14.50 6.66
N ASN A 77 12.37 -14.87 7.66
CA ASN A 77 11.05 -14.29 7.86
C ASN A 77 11.11 -12.78 8.16
N GLU A 78 12.03 -12.36 9.02
CA GLU A 78 12.24 -10.94 9.31
C GLU A 78 12.62 -10.14 8.05
N TRP A 79 13.53 -10.67 7.23
CA TRP A 79 13.94 -10.02 5.99
C TRP A 79 12.79 -9.88 5.00
N VAL A 80 11.94 -10.90 4.88
CA VAL A 80 10.75 -10.85 4.03
C VAL A 80 9.82 -9.73 4.50
N VAL A 81 9.54 -9.64 5.82
CA VAL A 81 8.75 -8.56 6.43
C VAL A 81 9.33 -7.19 6.08
N TRP A 82 10.61 -6.98 6.32
CA TRP A 82 11.28 -5.71 6.01
C TRP A 82 11.22 -5.37 4.52
N CYS A 83 11.35 -6.36 3.64
CA CYS A 83 11.32 -6.16 2.20
C CYS A 83 9.96 -5.67 1.72
N TYR A 84 8.86 -6.37 2.01
CA TYR A 84 7.55 -5.95 1.48
C TYR A 84 7.01 -4.70 2.17
N THR A 85 7.27 -4.52 3.47
CA THR A 85 6.90 -3.27 4.18
C THR A 85 7.70 -2.08 3.66
N GLY A 86 9.02 -2.25 3.49
CA GLY A 86 9.90 -1.22 2.91
C GLY A 86 9.50 -0.84 1.48
N LEU A 87 9.22 -1.83 0.63
CA LEU A 87 8.70 -1.60 -0.72
C LEU A 87 7.35 -0.86 -0.68
N GLY A 88 6.45 -1.23 0.23
CA GLY A 88 5.17 -0.56 0.43
C GLY A 88 5.33 0.92 0.79
N LEU A 89 6.29 1.27 1.65
CA LEU A 89 6.61 2.65 2.00
C LEU A 89 7.19 3.42 0.80
N ILE A 90 8.09 2.81 0.03
CA ILE A 90 8.67 3.43 -1.17
C ILE A 90 7.58 3.84 -2.16
N VAL A 91 6.53 3.01 -2.34
CA VAL A 91 5.39 3.32 -3.21
C VAL A 91 4.71 4.63 -2.79
N PHE A 92 4.51 4.88 -1.49
CA PHE A 92 3.93 6.12 -0.99
C PHE A 92 4.87 7.32 -1.08
N VAL A 93 6.19 7.11 -0.91
CA VAL A 93 7.19 8.17 -1.13
C VAL A 93 7.19 8.61 -2.59
N VAL A 94 7.19 7.66 -3.53
CA VAL A 94 7.12 7.94 -4.97
C VAL A 94 5.81 8.66 -5.32
N TYR A 95 4.68 8.21 -4.77
CA TYR A 95 3.39 8.90 -4.91
C TYR A 95 3.50 10.37 -4.47
N TRP A 96 4.03 10.62 -3.28
CA TRP A 96 4.18 11.98 -2.76
C TRP A 96 5.08 12.86 -3.64
N ILE A 97 6.21 12.31 -4.12
CA ILE A 97 7.12 12.99 -5.04
C ILE A 97 6.40 13.35 -6.35
N ILE A 98 5.67 12.41 -6.95
CA ILE A 98 4.91 12.65 -8.19
C ILE A 98 3.92 13.80 -8.00
N ILE A 99 3.16 13.78 -6.91
CA ILE A 99 2.16 14.82 -6.61
C ILE A 99 2.84 16.19 -6.43
N LYS A 100 3.94 16.24 -5.67
CA LYS A 100 4.69 17.47 -5.41
C LYS A 100 5.32 18.05 -6.68
N VAL A 101 5.94 17.22 -7.52
CA VAL A 101 6.61 17.65 -8.75
C VAL A 101 5.59 18.08 -9.81
N LYS A 102 4.52 17.31 -9.99
CA LYS A 102 3.56 17.53 -11.08
C LYS A 102 2.52 18.60 -10.75
N PHE A 103 2.04 18.64 -9.51
CA PHE A 103 0.92 19.51 -9.11
C PHE A 103 1.29 20.55 -8.05
N GLY A 104 2.50 20.51 -7.48
CA GLY A 104 2.88 21.38 -6.37
C GLY A 104 2.74 22.89 -6.62
N LYS A 105 2.86 23.34 -7.87
CA LYS A 105 2.64 24.75 -8.24
C LYS A 105 1.16 25.14 -8.32
N GLN A 106 0.28 24.19 -8.63
CA GLN A 106 -1.16 24.37 -8.81
C GLN A 106 -1.94 24.14 -7.51
N MET A 107 -1.28 23.62 -6.47
CA MET A 107 -1.83 23.43 -5.12
C MET A 107 -1.57 24.63 -4.19
N LYS A 108 -0.94 25.71 -4.68
CA LYS A 108 -0.79 26.99 -3.97
C LYS A 108 -1.95 27.92 -4.33
#